data_AF-A0A963PW01-F1
#
_entry.id   AF-A0A963PW01-F1
#
_cell.length_a   1.000
_cell.length_b   1.000
_cell.length_c   1.000
_cell.angle_alpha   90.00
_cell.angle_beta   90.00
_cell.angle_gamma   90.00
#
_symmetry.space_group_name_H-M   'P 1'
#
loop_
_entity.id
_entity.type
_entity.pdbx_description
1 polymer ?
#
loop_
_entity_poly.entity_id
_entity_poly.type
_entity_poly.pdbx_seq_one_letter_code
_entity_poly.pdbx_strand_id
1 'polypeptide(L)'
;SVTLQAEDMLGASRTLHSPVLSLPVLDASACKDLSSDPVVAQRLQELQFGDAAAEVRTLLLAGDTLAARRKLKLMEPTVADHPWLRDKLARLRELTERDAAMSVKELRFSVKRMSSRLASTAQFQYSDLEVQDDAIPAYLRRKGAEGQGRGGNNNPRSKF
;
A
#
# COMPACT_ATOMS: atom_id res chain seq x y z
N SER A 1 9.80 2.88 23.77
CA SER A 1 10.54 3.90 23.01
C SER A 1 11.05 3.24 21.74
N VAL A 2 11.26 4.02 20.68
CA VAL A 2 11.87 3.53 19.44
C VAL A 2 13.17 4.27 19.24
N THR A 3 14.23 3.53 18.93
CA THR A 3 15.53 4.10 18.55
C THR A 3 15.79 3.75 17.10
N LEU A 4 16.09 4.77 16.30
CA LEU A 4 16.48 4.63 14.92
C LEU A 4 17.96 4.95 14.79
N GLN A 5 18.72 4.01 14.22
CA GLN A 5 20.11 4.20 13.83
C GLN A 5 20.18 4.22 12.31
N ALA A 6 20.83 5.22 11.75
CA ALA A 6 21.02 5.37 10.32
C ALA A 6 22.42 5.91 10.02
N GLU A 7 22.90 5.66 8.82
CA GLU A 7 24.13 6.25 8.28
C GLU A 7 23.73 7.18 7.14
N ASP A 8 24.24 8.40 7.13
CA ASP A 8 23.99 9.32 6.03
C ASP A 8 24.90 9.03 4.82
N MET A 9 24.64 9.68 3.69
CA MET A 9 25.39 9.46 2.44
C MET A 9 26.88 9.82 2.53
N LEU A 10 27.31 10.46 3.63
CA LEU A 10 28.70 10.82 3.90
C LEU A 10 29.36 9.87 4.91
N GLY A 11 28.66 8.82 5.34
CA GLY A 11 29.16 7.82 6.28
C GLY A 11 28.99 8.21 7.76
N ALA A 12 28.29 9.31 8.07
CA ALA A 12 28.12 9.73 9.45
C ALA A 12 26.91 9.01 10.08
N SER A 13 27.14 8.34 11.21
CA SER A 13 26.08 7.69 11.98
C SER A 13 25.18 8.72 12.67
N ARG A 14 23.87 8.52 12.57
CA ARG A 14 22.81 9.29 13.21
C ARG A 14 22.00 8.36 14.10
N THR A 15 21.80 8.76 15.35
CA THR A 15 20.87 8.09 16.27
C THR A 15 19.74 9.04 16.60
N LEU A 16 18.50 8.60 16.38
CA LEU A 16 17.29 9.32 16.72
C LEU A 16 16.52 8.53 17.77
N HIS A 17 16.05 9.21 18.81
CA HIS A 17 15.25 8.62 19.88
C HIS A 17 13.84 9.20 19.86
N SER A 18 12.84 8.32 19.89
CA SER A 18 11.46 8.69 20.13
C SER A 18 11.10 8.44 21.60
N PRO A 19 10.40 9.38 22.27
CA PRO A 19 9.91 9.15 23.62
C PRO A 19 8.98 7.92 23.66
N VAL A 20 8.80 7.35 24.85
CA VAL A 20 7.78 6.31 25.04
C VAL A 20 6.41 6.92 24.77
N LEU A 21 5.60 6.27 23.94
CA LEU A 21 4.20 6.64 23.76
C LEU A 21 3.49 6.48 25.12
N SER A 22 3.05 7.59 25.69
CA SER A 22 2.24 7.63 26.89
C SER A 22 0.80 7.98 26.51
N LEU A 23 -0.15 7.16 26.94
CA LEU A 23 -1.57 7.43 26.75
C LEU A 23 -2.14 8.08 28.01
N PRO A 24 -2.88 9.20 27.90
CA PRO A 24 -3.57 9.76 29.04
C PRO A 24 -4.71 8.83 29.48
N VAL A 25 -4.97 8.79 30.79
CA VAL A 25 -6.17 8.12 31.31
C VAL A 25 -7.36 9.04 31.05
N LEU A 26 -8.35 8.55 30.33
CA LEU A 26 -9.59 9.26 30.01
C LEU A 26 -10.77 8.44 30.54
N ASP A 27 -11.87 9.11 30.89
CA ASP A 27 -13.13 8.42 31.14
C ASP A 27 -13.73 7.85 29.84
N ALA A 28 -14.70 6.95 29.99
CA ALA A 28 -15.28 6.23 28.86
C ALA A 28 -16.02 7.12 27.86
N SER A 29 -16.57 8.27 28.30
CA SER A 29 -17.21 9.25 27.41
C SER A 29 -16.17 10.02 26.61
N ALA A 30 -15.18 10.61 27.28
CA ALA A 30 -14.09 11.37 26.66
C ALA A 30 -13.30 10.51 25.66
N CYS A 31 -13.12 9.21 25.95
CA CYS A 31 -12.47 8.29 25.01
C CYS A 31 -13.30 8.04 23.73
N LYS A 32 -14.64 8.01 23.82
CA LYS A 32 -15.52 7.81 22.66
C LYS A 32 -15.60 9.04 21.77
N ASP A 33 -15.46 10.22 22.36
CA ASP A 33 -15.52 11.50 21.65
C ASP A 33 -14.19 11.85 20.93
N LEU A 34 -13.13 11.06 21.15
CA LEU A 34 -11.87 11.23 20.44
C LEU A 34 -12.06 11.02 18.94
N SER A 35 -11.78 12.07 18.18
CA SER A 35 -11.72 11.99 16.72
C SER A 35 -10.58 11.09 16.29
N SER A 36 -10.84 10.21 15.32
CA SER A 36 -9.79 9.38 14.72
C SER A 36 -8.83 10.24 13.91
N ASP A 37 -7.53 10.01 14.08
CA ASP A 37 -6.52 10.62 13.21
C ASP A 37 -6.69 10.06 11.78
N PRO A 38 -6.93 10.91 10.77
CA PRO A 38 -7.20 10.46 9.41
C PRO A 38 -5.99 9.78 8.76
N VAL A 39 -4.76 10.15 9.13
CA VAL A 39 -3.53 9.52 8.63
C VAL A 39 -3.44 8.09 9.18
N VAL A 40 -3.69 7.92 10.48
CA VAL A 40 -3.66 6.61 11.14
C VAL A 40 -4.77 5.72 10.59
N ALA A 41 -5.98 6.26 10.41
CA ALA A 41 -7.11 5.53 9.83
C ALA A 41 -6.80 5.02 8.42
N GLN A 42 -6.27 5.88 7.53
CA GLN A 42 -5.84 5.46 6.19
C GLN A 42 -4.75 4.40 6.27
N ARG A 43 -3.76 4.58 7.15
CA ARG A 43 -2.67 3.61 7.28
C ARG A 43 -3.14 2.25 7.77
N LEU A 44 -4.11 2.22 8.67
CA LEU A 44 -4.74 1.00 9.14
C LEU A 44 -5.45 0.27 7.99
N GLN A 45 -6.18 0.99 7.14
CA GLN A 45 -6.80 0.42 5.94
C GLN A 45 -5.75 -0.16 4.97
N GLU A 46 -4.62 0.55 4.76
CA GLU A 46 -3.52 0.05 3.93
C GLU A 46 -2.94 -1.27 4.48
N LEU A 47 -2.79 -1.39 5.81
CA LEU A 47 -2.31 -2.62 6.45
C LEU A 47 -3.31 -3.77 6.34
N GLN A 48 -4.58 -3.51 6.62
CA GLN A 48 -5.66 -4.49 6.48
C GLN A 48 -5.78 -5.01 5.04
N PHE A 49 -5.61 -4.14 4.05
CA PHE A 49 -5.51 -4.57 2.65
C PHE A 49 -4.30 -5.48 2.43
N GLY A 50 -3.15 -5.11 2.99
CA GLY A 50 -1.93 -5.91 2.91
C GLY A 50 -2.11 -7.33 3.44
N ASP A 51 -2.76 -7.48 4.60
CA ASP A 51 -3.06 -8.79 5.19
C ASP A 51 -3.98 -9.61 4.28
N ALA A 52 -5.07 -9.00 3.80
CA ALA A 52 -5.98 -9.66 2.88
C ALA A 52 -5.28 -10.06 1.57
N ALA A 53 -4.41 -9.21 1.01
CA ALA A 53 -3.62 -9.52 -0.17
C ALA A 53 -2.64 -10.67 0.05
N ALA A 54 -2.06 -10.80 1.24
CA ALA A 54 -1.22 -11.94 1.61
C ALA A 54 -2.01 -13.25 1.64
N GLU A 55 -3.25 -13.22 2.12
CA GLU A 55 -4.16 -14.37 2.05
C GLU A 55 -4.51 -14.73 0.60
N VAL A 56 -4.85 -13.74 -0.25
CA VAL A 56 -5.13 -13.99 -1.69
C VAL A 56 -3.94 -14.66 -2.36
N ARG A 57 -2.72 -14.20 -2.07
CA ARG A 57 -1.50 -14.79 -2.61
C ARG A 57 -1.34 -16.26 -2.20
N THR A 58 -1.66 -16.57 -0.94
CA THR A 58 -1.59 -17.93 -0.40
C THR A 58 -2.59 -18.85 -1.11
N LEU A 59 -3.83 -18.38 -1.34
CA LEU A 59 -4.85 -19.11 -2.10
C LEU A 59 -4.41 -19.38 -3.54
N LEU A 60 -3.83 -18.39 -4.22
CA LEU A 60 -3.32 -18.56 -5.58
C LEU A 60 -2.15 -19.55 -5.66
N LEU A 61 -1.24 -19.53 -4.68
CA LEU A 61 -0.14 -20.51 -4.60
C LEU A 61 -0.65 -21.94 -4.36
N ALA A 62 -1.78 -22.09 -3.65
CA ALA A 62 -2.45 -23.37 -3.47
C ALA A 62 -3.30 -23.80 -4.68
N GLY A 63 -3.38 -22.98 -5.74
CA GLY A 63 -4.21 -23.25 -6.91
C GLY A 63 -5.70 -22.90 -6.75
N ASP A 64 -6.12 -22.38 -5.58
CA ASP A 64 -7.51 -22.02 -5.32
C ASP A 64 -7.84 -20.61 -5.85
N THR A 65 -7.91 -20.52 -7.18
CA THR A 65 -8.23 -19.29 -7.90
C THR A 65 -9.65 -18.79 -7.64
N LEU A 66 -10.58 -19.67 -7.25
CA LEU A 66 -11.95 -19.30 -6.97
C LEU A 66 -12.09 -18.64 -5.60
N ALA A 67 -11.45 -19.19 -4.56
CA ALA A 67 -11.39 -18.56 -3.25
C ALA A 67 -10.62 -17.22 -3.31
N ALA A 68 -9.52 -17.16 -4.06
CA ALA A 68 -8.75 -15.93 -4.27
C ALA A 68 -9.64 -14.81 -4.84
N ARG A 69 -10.42 -15.10 -5.89
CA ARG A 69 -11.36 -14.14 -6.50
C ARG A 69 -12.46 -13.70 -5.53
N ARG A 70 -13.02 -14.64 -4.76
CA ARG A 70 -14.03 -14.32 -3.74
C ARG A 70 -13.46 -13.38 -2.68
N LYS A 71 -12.25 -13.64 -2.20
CA LYS A 71 -11.58 -12.80 -1.20
C LYS A 71 -11.33 -11.38 -1.74
N LEU A 72 -10.85 -11.24 -2.99
CA LEU A 72 -10.71 -9.92 -3.63
C LEU A 72 -12.05 -9.18 -3.73
N LYS A 73 -13.15 -9.86 -4.06
CA LYS A 73 -14.47 -9.22 -4.11
C LYS A 73 -14.94 -8.73 -2.73
N LEU A 74 -14.66 -9.48 -1.68
CA LEU A 74 -15.02 -9.09 -0.31
C LEU A 74 -14.29 -7.82 0.18
N MET A 75 -13.19 -7.42 -0.47
CA MET A 75 -12.44 -6.20 -0.14
C MET A 75 -13.03 -4.94 -0.76
N GLU A 76 -13.97 -5.02 -1.70
CA GLU A 76 -14.49 -3.82 -2.40
C GLU A 76 -15.10 -2.77 -1.46
N PRO A 77 -15.95 -3.13 -0.48
CA PRO A 77 -16.57 -2.12 0.39
C PRO A 77 -15.55 -1.43 1.30
N THR A 78 -14.47 -2.11 1.69
CA THR A 78 -13.49 -1.59 2.65
C THR A 78 -12.52 -0.58 2.04
N VAL A 79 -12.43 -0.53 0.71
CA VAL A 79 -11.53 0.38 -0.02
C VAL A 79 -12.25 1.47 -0.80
N ALA A 80 -13.59 1.55 -0.70
CA ALA A 80 -14.41 2.45 -1.51
C ALA A 80 -13.96 3.93 -1.41
N ASP A 81 -13.66 4.37 -0.19
CA ASP A 81 -13.22 5.73 0.12
C ASP A 81 -11.68 5.91 0.08
N HIS A 82 -10.96 4.89 -0.42
CA HIS A 82 -9.51 4.92 -0.53
C HIS A 82 -9.07 4.73 -1.99
N PRO A 83 -9.01 5.81 -2.80
CA PRO A 83 -8.79 5.73 -4.26
C PRO A 83 -7.60 4.85 -4.67
N TRP A 84 -6.45 4.99 -3.99
CA TRP A 84 -5.27 4.18 -4.26
C TRP A 84 -5.48 2.66 -4.05
N LEU A 85 -6.20 2.26 -2.99
CA LEU A 85 -6.47 0.85 -2.70
C LEU A 85 -7.52 0.29 -3.67
N ARG A 86 -8.47 1.11 -4.10
CA ARG A 86 -9.45 0.76 -5.12
C ARG A 86 -8.77 0.41 -6.46
N ASP A 87 -7.83 1.24 -6.90
CA ASP A 87 -7.12 1.00 -8.16
C ASP A 87 -6.24 -0.26 -8.07
N LYS A 88 -5.57 -0.46 -6.93
CA LYS A 88 -4.85 -1.72 -6.65
C LYS A 88 -5.78 -2.93 -6.69
N LEU A 89 -6.96 -2.84 -6.08
CA LEU A 89 -7.92 -3.94 -6.06
C LEU A 89 -8.39 -4.29 -7.47
N ALA A 90 -8.70 -3.28 -8.29
CA ALA A 90 -9.08 -3.45 -9.68
C ALA A 90 -7.97 -4.17 -10.48
N ARG A 91 -6.72 -3.73 -10.32
CA ARG A 91 -5.56 -4.33 -10.97
C ARG A 91 -5.34 -5.79 -10.55
N LEU A 92 -5.46 -6.10 -9.26
CA LEU A 92 -5.31 -7.46 -8.74
C LEU A 92 -6.39 -8.40 -9.26
N ARG A 93 -7.62 -7.92 -9.44
CA ARG A 93 -8.70 -8.71 -10.02
C ARG A 93 -8.44 -9.05 -11.48
N GLU A 94 -8.10 -8.04 -12.28
CA GLU A 94 -7.72 -8.21 -13.69
C GLU A 94 -6.59 -9.25 -13.84
N LEU A 95 -5.52 -9.11 -13.05
CA LEU A 95 -4.39 -10.04 -13.09
C LEU A 95 -4.79 -11.45 -12.64
N THR A 96 -5.62 -11.58 -11.63
CA THR A 96 -6.06 -12.90 -11.14
C THR A 96 -6.88 -13.66 -12.18
N GLU A 97 -7.60 -12.95 -13.05
CA GLU A 97 -8.35 -13.55 -14.17
C GLU A 97 -7.45 -13.91 -15.36
N ARG A 98 -6.47 -13.05 -15.66
CA ARG A 98 -5.64 -13.17 -16.86
C ARG A 98 -4.39 -14.02 -16.67
N ASP A 99 -3.69 -13.86 -15.55
CA ASP A 99 -2.38 -14.44 -15.29
C ASP A 99 -2.14 -14.59 -13.77
N ALA A 100 -2.46 -15.77 -13.25
CA ALA A 100 -2.30 -16.07 -11.83
C ALA A 100 -0.83 -15.98 -11.36
N ALA A 101 0.14 -16.32 -12.22
CA ALA A 101 1.56 -16.24 -11.87
C ALA A 101 2.00 -14.78 -11.71
N MET A 102 1.56 -13.91 -12.62
CA MET A 102 1.78 -12.47 -12.51
C MET A 102 1.04 -11.87 -11.30
N SER A 103 -0.18 -12.31 -11.02
CA SER A 103 -0.94 -11.90 -9.84
C SER A 103 -0.19 -12.21 -8.54
N VAL A 104 0.39 -13.41 -8.41
CA VAL A 104 1.22 -13.78 -7.24
C VAL A 104 2.42 -12.85 -7.04
N LYS A 105 3.04 -12.39 -8.14
CA LYS A 105 4.15 -11.44 -8.11
C LYS A 105 3.67 -10.05 -7.67
N GLU A 106 2.58 -9.56 -8.25
CA GLU A 106 1.98 -8.27 -7.91
C GLU A 106 1.57 -8.20 -6.43
N LEU A 107 0.92 -9.26 -5.94
CA LEU A 107 0.51 -9.38 -4.54
C LEU A 107 1.72 -9.31 -3.61
N ARG A 108 2.83 -9.99 -3.94
CA ARG A 108 4.06 -9.93 -3.13
C ARG A 108 4.57 -8.49 -2.99
N PHE A 109 4.60 -7.74 -4.08
CA PHE A 109 5.06 -6.35 -4.03
C PHE A 109 4.07 -5.44 -3.31
N SER A 110 2.76 -5.65 -3.49
CA SER A 110 1.73 -4.90 -2.78
C SER A 110 1.79 -5.10 -1.27
N VAL A 111 1.94 -6.35 -0.79
CA VAL A 111 2.12 -6.67 0.64
C VAL A 111 3.37 -6.00 1.20
N LYS A 112 4.49 -6.09 0.48
CA LYS A 112 5.74 -5.42 0.90
C LYS A 112 5.55 -3.91 0.96
N ARG A 113 4.95 -3.30 -0.06
CA ARG A 113 4.68 -1.86 -0.11
C ARG A 113 3.81 -1.42 1.06
N MET A 114 2.76 -2.16 1.37
CA MET A 114 1.82 -1.83 2.44
C MET A 114 2.41 -2.02 3.82
N SER A 115 3.29 -3.00 4.04
CA SER A 115 3.96 -3.19 5.33
C SER A 115 5.09 -2.18 5.57
N SER A 116 5.84 -1.80 4.53
CA SER A 116 7.07 -1.00 4.69
C SER A 116 6.95 0.47 4.28
N ARG A 117 5.75 0.95 3.90
CA ARG A 117 5.57 2.34 3.48
C ARG A 117 5.85 3.29 4.64
N LEU A 118 6.83 4.17 4.43
CA LEU A 118 7.02 5.36 5.24
C LEU A 118 5.85 6.32 4.98
N ALA A 119 5.17 6.74 6.04
CA ALA A 119 4.25 7.86 5.95
C ALA A 119 5.09 9.16 5.90
N SER A 120 4.90 9.96 4.87
CA SER A 120 5.43 11.32 4.84
C SER A 120 4.64 12.16 5.84
N THR A 121 5.32 13.01 6.61
CA THR A 121 4.69 14.03 7.46
C THR A 121 3.83 15.01 6.65
N ALA A 122 4.15 15.21 5.36
CA ALA A 122 3.32 15.90 4.40
C ALA A 122 2.51 14.88 3.58
N GLN A 123 1.18 14.90 3.69
CA GLN A 123 0.32 14.06 2.87
C GLN A 123 0.28 14.57 1.44
N PHE A 124 0.60 13.70 0.49
CA PHE A 124 0.34 13.95 -0.92
C PHE A 124 -0.94 13.22 -1.31
N GLN A 125 -1.84 13.95 -1.98
CA GLN A 125 -3.05 13.35 -2.54
C GLN A 125 -2.64 12.34 -3.60
N TYR A 126 -3.28 11.18 -3.58
CA TYR A 126 -3.10 10.21 -4.64
C TYR A 126 -3.72 10.77 -5.93
N SER A 127 -2.92 10.86 -6.98
CA SER A 127 -3.37 11.17 -8.34
C SER A 127 -3.10 9.97 -9.22
N ASP A 128 -4.12 9.53 -9.96
CA ASP A 128 -4.02 8.47 -10.96
C ASP A 128 -3.19 8.92 -12.19
N LEU A 129 -3.06 10.24 -12.37
CA LEU A 129 -2.20 10.84 -13.39
C LEU A 129 -0.76 10.93 -12.84
N GLU A 130 0.04 9.89 -13.12
CA GLU A 130 1.49 9.80 -12.79
C GLU A 130 2.34 11.00 -13.30
N VAL A 131 1.75 11.85 -14.15
CA VAL A 131 2.37 13.01 -14.83
C VAL A 131 2.43 14.27 -13.94
N GLN A 132 1.63 14.36 -12.87
CA GLN A 132 1.64 15.53 -11.96
C GLN A 132 2.60 15.40 -10.77
N ASP A 133 3.27 14.25 -10.64
CA ASP A 133 3.92 13.82 -9.40
C ASP A 133 5.44 13.97 -9.40
N ASP A 134 6.02 14.67 -10.38
CA ASP A 134 7.47 14.87 -10.47
C ASP A 134 8.05 15.66 -9.29
N ALA A 135 7.22 16.48 -8.63
CA ALA A 135 7.58 17.20 -7.40
C ALA A 135 7.73 16.27 -6.18
N ILE A 136 7.10 15.08 -6.20
CA ILE A 136 7.23 14.10 -5.12
C ILE A 136 8.41 13.18 -5.44
N PRO A 137 9.34 12.94 -4.50
CA PRO A 137 10.38 11.94 -4.70
C PRO A 137 9.79 10.54 -4.99
N ALA A 138 10.36 9.81 -5.96
CA ALA A 138 9.80 8.55 -6.45
C ALA A 138 9.53 7.50 -5.34
N TYR A 139 10.33 7.48 -4.28
CA TYR A 139 10.19 6.56 -3.15
C TYR A 139 8.96 6.86 -2.26
N LEU A 140 8.36 8.04 -2.36
CA LEU A 140 7.14 8.43 -1.63
C LEU A 140 5.85 8.22 -2.43
N ARG A 141 5.95 8.10 -3.77
CA ARG A 141 4.80 8.01 -4.67
C ARG A 141 3.97 6.74 -4.45
N ARG A 142 2.65 6.84 -4.65
CA ARG A 142 1.70 5.73 -4.57
C ARG A 142 1.36 5.28 -6.00
N LYS A 143 1.40 3.97 -6.27
CA LYS A 143 1.13 3.40 -7.60
C LYS A 143 -0.01 2.39 -7.56
N GLY A 144 -0.89 2.44 -8.56
CA GLY A 144 -1.93 1.42 -8.76
C GLY A 144 -1.36 0.04 -9.10
N ALA A 145 -0.21 -0.01 -9.81
CA ALA A 145 0.51 -1.25 -10.13
C ALA A 145 1.97 -1.19 -9.66
N GLU A 146 2.42 -2.23 -8.96
CA GLU A 146 3.80 -2.39 -8.53
C GLU A 146 4.64 -3.11 -9.60
N GLY A 147 5.96 -2.91 -9.56
CA GLY A 147 6.88 -3.66 -10.43
C GLY A 147 6.82 -3.33 -11.94
N GLN A 148 6.02 -2.34 -12.36
CA GLN A 148 6.05 -1.77 -13.70
C GLN A 148 6.76 -0.40 -13.71
N GLY A 149 7.65 -0.22 -14.69
CA GLY A 149 8.32 1.05 -14.94
C GLY A 149 7.39 2.08 -15.60
N ARG A 150 7.85 3.34 -15.71
CA ARG A 150 7.14 4.49 -16.32
C ARG A 150 6.79 4.34 -17.83
N GLY A 151 6.83 3.14 -18.40
CA GLY A 151 6.60 2.89 -19.81
C GLY A 151 6.11 1.48 -20.05
N GLY A 152 4.79 1.35 -20.16
CA GLY A 152 4.12 0.08 -20.47
C GLY A 152 2.84 0.29 -21.25
N ASN A 153 2.76 1.31 -22.12
CA ASN A 153 1.67 1.43 -23.08
C ASN A 153 2.22 1.27 -24.51
N ASN A 154 1.88 0.12 -25.09
CA ASN A 154 1.78 -0.24 -26.52
C ASN A 154 2.52 0.66 -27.53
N ASN A 155 3.59 0.12 -28.12
CA ASN A 155 3.97 0.46 -29.49
C ASN A 155 3.50 -0.66 -30.45
N PRO A 156 2.37 -0.51 -31.18
CA PRO A 156 1.99 -1.44 -32.23
C PRO A 156 2.72 -1.06 -33.53
N ARG A 157 4.04 -1.23 -33.60
CA ARG A 157 4.82 -1.18 -34.86
C ARG A 157 6.26 -1.65 -34.66
N SER A 158 6.43 -2.96 -34.80
CA SER A 158 7.66 -3.56 -35.34
C SER A 158 7.24 -4.86 -36.02
N LYS A 159 6.68 -4.71 -37.22
CA LYS A 159 6.83 -5.70 -38.28
C LYS A 159 7.94 -5.15 -39.16
N PHE A 160 9.13 -5.73 -39.05
CA PHE A 160 10.04 -6.04 -40.15
C PHE A 160 10.96 -7.14 -39.64
#